data_AF-A0A7Y4KQL5-F1
#
_entry.id   AF-A0A7Y4KQL5-F1
#
_cell.length_a   1.000
_cell.length_b   1.000
_cell.length_c   1.000
_cell.angle_alpha   90.00
_cell.angle_beta   90.00
_cell.angle_gamma   90.00
#
_symmetry.space_group_name_H-M   'P 1'
#
loop_
_entity.id
_entity.type
_entity.pdbx_description
1 polymer ?
#
loop_
_entity_poly.entity_id
_entity_poly.type
_entity_poly.pdbx_seq_one_letter_code
_entity_poly.pdbx_strand_id
1 'polypeptide(L)'
;TQAPPPPAVPTSPRVTVTAVNEGDVTLSGGHAAGLDEGTRVRIRTQDSRELVLRVVESREDTAVARLGRGENVRVGDTAVVTDAPATARLFFPEPGVPRLRYGFHARPFLALDAKTRQGKSARAGGLLLDAFIAWRPGDLPLVLSAQLDPVGFGLGTGLRHTPGSAYVAVAYSTDFLEVGIGAGGLFGQKNCSPQLSYDPITYEPIQGESVCDSNAGPSFQQVLRLGALDGFHIAWNSAILSRDNQFRFGSGRGEVQVPLTPSLSLFGAGGGSASGWGFGELGVRSFLKGTGGSGTTVLSASLGIVSLSDGTGEALTGPSIAIGIERRP
;
A
#
# COMPACT_ATOMS: atom_id res chain seq x y z
N THR A 1 19.57 60.91 27.90
CA THR A 1 19.32 59.63 28.59
C THR A 1 19.26 58.54 27.54
N GLN A 2 20.28 57.69 27.49
CA GLN A 2 20.38 56.60 26.51
C GLN A 2 19.48 55.45 26.98
N ALA A 3 18.58 54.96 26.13
CA ALA A 3 17.70 53.85 26.47
C ALA A 3 18.54 52.61 26.81
N PRO A 4 18.13 51.80 27.82
CA PRO A 4 18.83 50.57 28.15
C PRO A 4 18.88 49.65 26.93
N PRO A 5 19.99 48.92 26.70
CA PRO A 5 20.02 47.91 25.66
C PRO A 5 18.90 46.89 25.91
N PRO A 6 18.22 46.41 24.86
CA PRO A 6 17.18 45.41 25.02
C PRO A 6 17.75 44.19 25.75
N PRO A 7 17.01 43.61 26.71
CA PRO A 7 17.46 42.43 27.42
C PRO A 7 17.77 41.32 26.42
N ALA A 8 18.94 40.70 26.57
CA ALA A 8 19.34 39.56 25.76
C ALA A 8 18.27 38.47 25.90
N VAL A 9 17.67 38.07 24.76
CA VAL A 9 16.77 36.91 24.73
C VAL A 9 17.57 35.72 25.27
N PRO A 10 17.13 35.05 26.34
CA PRO A 10 17.84 33.89 26.84
C PRO A 10 17.96 32.88 25.70
N THR A 11 19.19 32.58 25.31
CA THR A 11 19.49 31.52 24.35
C THR A 11 18.99 30.23 24.96
N SER A 12 17.85 29.75 24.49
CA SER A 12 17.30 28.46 24.91
C SER A 12 18.39 27.39 24.79
N PRO A 13 18.59 26.57 25.82
CA PRO A 13 19.65 25.56 25.82
C PRO A 13 19.47 24.64 24.62
N ARG A 14 20.55 24.50 23.83
CA ARG A 14 20.59 23.60 22.69
C ARG A 14 20.89 22.19 23.20
N VAL A 15 19.98 21.28 22.96
CA VAL A 15 20.16 19.85 23.26
C VAL A 15 20.41 19.06 21.97
N THR A 16 20.88 17.82 22.11
CA THR A 16 21.17 16.95 20.97
C THR A 16 20.39 15.65 21.08
N VAL A 17 20.04 15.07 19.93
CA VAL A 17 19.45 13.73 19.86
C VAL A 17 20.53 12.70 20.13
N THR A 18 20.37 11.92 21.21
CA THR A 18 21.33 10.90 21.64
C THR A 18 20.94 9.49 21.23
N ALA A 19 19.64 9.22 21.10
CA ALA A 19 19.11 7.94 20.65
C ALA A 19 17.78 8.12 19.90
N VAL A 20 17.52 7.21 18.97
CA VAL A 20 16.24 7.13 18.23
C VAL A 20 15.81 5.66 18.17
N ASN A 21 14.74 5.32 18.89
CA ASN A 21 14.25 3.95 19.02
C ASN A 21 12.74 3.91 18.75
N GLU A 22 12.31 3.21 17.70
CA GLU A 22 10.88 2.89 17.45
C GLU A 22 9.90 4.09 17.48
N GLY A 23 10.36 5.28 17.09
CA GLY A 23 9.56 6.51 17.11
C GLY A 23 9.82 7.42 18.31
N ASP A 24 10.61 6.95 19.28
CA ASP A 24 11.06 7.73 20.43
C ASP A 24 12.42 8.34 20.19
N VAL A 25 12.56 9.60 20.60
CA VAL A 25 13.74 10.42 20.42
C VAL A 25 14.24 10.81 21.79
N THR A 26 15.41 10.30 22.19
CA THR A 26 16.06 10.68 23.43
C THR A 26 16.92 11.91 23.20
N LEU A 27 16.76 12.91 24.06
CA LEU A 27 17.49 14.17 24.05
C LEU A 27 18.50 14.19 25.19
N SER A 28 19.65 14.84 24.96
CA SER A 28 20.76 14.99 25.90
C SER A 28 20.49 15.93 27.09
N GLY A 29 19.26 16.40 27.26
CA GLY A 29 18.85 17.28 28.34
C GLY A 29 17.45 16.92 28.82
N GLY A 30 17.15 17.22 30.09
CA GLY A 30 15.86 16.96 30.73
C GLY A 30 15.34 18.20 31.46
N HIS A 31 14.83 18.02 32.67
CA HIS A 31 14.37 19.12 33.55
C HIS A 31 15.45 20.18 33.74
N ALA A 32 16.71 19.78 33.89
CA ALA A 32 17.84 20.72 34.04
C ALA A 32 18.04 21.61 32.80
N ALA A 33 17.55 21.18 31.64
CA ALA A 33 17.59 21.92 30.38
C ALA A 33 16.24 22.59 30.04
N GLY A 34 15.27 22.61 30.97
CA GLY A 34 13.93 23.18 30.74
C GLY A 34 13.06 22.34 29.80
N LEU A 35 13.30 21.03 29.73
CA LEU A 35 12.51 20.10 28.95
C LEU A 35 11.55 19.34 29.87
N ASP A 36 10.41 19.94 30.20
CA ASP A 36 9.35 19.25 30.97
C ASP A 36 8.41 18.46 30.05
N GLU A 37 7.61 17.56 30.62
CA GLU A 37 6.56 16.88 29.87
C GLU A 37 5.60 17.88 29.21
N GLY A 38 5.28 17.68 27.94
CA GLY A 38 4.47 18.60 27.14
C GLY A 38 5.24 19.75 26.49
N THR A 39 6.49 20.00 26.89
CA THR A 39 7.39 20.96 26.22
C THR A 39 7.56 20.59 24.76
N ARG A 40 7.66 21.59 23.89
CA ARG A 40 7.90 21.39 22.47
C ARG A 40 9.33 21.76 22.12
N VAL A 41 9.93 20.91 21.30
CA VAL A 41 11.30 21.08 20.82
C VAL A 41 11.31 21.15 19.30
N ARG A 42 11.91 22.21 18.76
CA ARG A 42 12.24 22.32 17.34
C ARG A 42 13.55 21.58 17.10
N ILE A 43 13.50 20.50 16.35
CA ILE A 43 14.66 19.75 15.87
C ILE A 43 15.00 20.25 14.48
N ARG A 44 16.26 20.62 14.27
CA ARG A 44 16.82 20.85 12.94
C ARG A 44 17.57 19.60 12.52
N THR A 45 17.06 18.92 11.49
CA THR A 45 17.68 17.71 10.97
C THR A 45 18.92 18.05 10.13
N GLN A 46 19.84 17.09 9.97
CA GLN A 46 20.98 17.21 9.07
C GLN A 46 20.59 17.61 7.63
N ASP A 47 19.41 17.19 7.17
CA ASP A 47 18.87 17.52 5.85
C ASP A 47 18.19 18.91 5.82
N SER A 48 18.45 19.76 6.83
CA SER A 48 17.88 21.11 7.01
C SER A 48 16.36 21.18 7.11
N ARG A 49 15.69 20.08 7.51
CA ARG A 49 14.26 20.09 7.83
C ARG A 49 14.07 20.52 9.27
N GLU A 50 12.95 21.18 9.55
CA GLU A 50 12.55 21.53 10.91
C GLU A 50 11.35 20.68 11.32
N LEU A 51 11.48 19.99 12.45
CA LEU A 51 10.42 19.20 13.07
C LEU A 51 10.14 19.77 14.45
N VAL A 52 8.88 19.76 14.88
CA VAL A 52 8.51 20.18 16.23
C VAL A 52 7.89 19.00 16.94
N LEU A 53 8.64 18.42 17.88
CA LEU A 53 8.22 17.27 18.66
C LEU A 53 7.72 17.70 20.04
N ARG A 54 6.83 16.90 20.61
CA ARG A 54 6.38 17.05 22.00
C ARG A 54 7.15 16.08 22.89
N VAL A 55 7.69 16.59 24.00
CA VAL A 55 8.28 15.78 25.08
C VAL A 55 7.16 15.00 25.77
N VAL A 56 7.32 13.69 25.87
CA VAL A 56 6.36 12.74 26.47
C VAL A 56 6.85 12.17 27.80
N GLU A 57 8.17 12.20 28.04
CA GLU A 57 8.78 11.82 29.31
C GLU A 57 9.98 12.74 29.53
N SER A 58 10.21 13.16 30.77
CA SER A 58 11.42 13.90 31.12
C SER A 58 12.00 13.42 32.44
N ARG A 59 13.33 13.39 32.49
CA ARG A 59 14.16 13.07 33.66
C ARG A 59 15.08 14.26 33.93
N GLU A 60 16.03 14.14 34.83
CA GLU A 60 16.93 15.26 35.18
C GLU A 60 17.80 15.68 33.98
N ASP A 61 18.52 14.73 33.38
CA ASP A 61 19.49 14.97 32.30
C ASP A 61 19.04 14.48 30.92
N THR A 62 17.86 13.86 30.82
CA THR A 62 17.36 13.29 29.56
C THR A 62 15.87 13.53 29.42
N ALA A 63 15.42 13.67 28.19
CA ALA A 63 14.00 13.75 27.85
C ALA A 63 13.70 12.88 26.63
N VAL A 64 12.48 12.35 26.57
CA VAL A 64 11.99 11.57 25.44
C VAL A 64 10.91 12.39 24.74
N ALA A 65 11.08 12.60 23.44
CA ALA A 65 10.07 13.17 22.56
C ALA A 65 9.58 12.11 21.57
N ARG A 66 8.33 12.22 21.12
CA ARG A 66 7.73 11.25 20.20
C ARG A 66 7.62 11.79 18.78
N LEU A 67 8.07 11.01 17.81
CA LEU A 67 7.88 11.27 16.39
C LEU A 67 6.42 11.06 15.97
N GLY A 68 5.94 11.97 15.13
CA GLY A 68 4.74 11.79 14.34
C GLY A 68 4.93 10.84 13.16
N ARG A 69 3.81 10.51 12.52
CA ARG A 69 3.79 9.75 11.27
C ARG A 69 4.53 10.52 10.17
N GLY A 70 5.42 9.84 9.46
CA GLY A 70 6.27 10.39 8.40
C GLY A 70 7.52 11.12 8.88
N GLU A 71 7.61 11.45 10.18
CA GLU A 71 8.73 12.21 10.73
C GLU A 71 9.95 11.33 11.00
N ASN A 72 11.14 11.87 10.75
CA ASN A 72 12.40 11.17 10.94
C ASN A 72 13.47 12.12 11.50
N VAL A 73 14.24 11.64 12.48
CA VAL A 73 15.39 12.33 13.07
C VAL A 73 16.56 11.36 13.21
N ARG A 74 17.78 11.90 13.26
CA ARG A 74 19.01 11.13 13.43
C ARG A 74 19.72 11.50 14.72
N VAL A 75 20.49 10.56 15.24
CA VAL A 75 21.45 10.85 16.32
C VAL A 75 22.39 11.96 15.87
N GLY A 76 22.59 12.96 16.74
CA GLY A 76 23.38 14.15 16.47
C GLY A 76 22.58 15.35 15.93
N ASP A 77 21.29 15.18 15.59
CA ASP A 77 20.42 16.33 15.30
C ASP A 77 20.29 17.24 16.53
N THR A 78 20.19 18.56 16.31
CA THR A 78 20.09 19.54 17.39
C THR A 78 18.65 19.95 17.62
N ALA A 79 18.26 20.08 18.89
CA ALA A 79 16.95 20.55 19.29
C ALA A 79 17.02 21.80 20.16
N VAL A 80 16.00 22.64 20.04
CA VAL A 80 15.83 23.86 20.84
C VAL A 80 14.38 23.96 21.28
N VAL A 81 14.13 24.42 22.51
CA VAL A 81 12.76 24.68 22.99
C VAL A 81 12.06 25.69 22.08
N THR A 82 10.77 25.47 21.84
CA THR A 82 9.96 26.32 20.95
C THR A 82 8.50 26.35 21.39
N ASP A 83 7.81 27.44 21.10
CA ASP A 83 6.35 27.55 21.26
C ASP A 83 5.58 27.15 19.98
N ALA A 84 6.31 26.86 18.90
CA ALA A 84 5.73 26.45 17.63
C ALA A 84 4.80 25.22 17.80
N PRO A 85 3.73 25.10 16.99
CA PRO A 85 2.89 23.91 17.02
C PRO A 85 3.68 22.67 16.59
N ALA A 86 3.28 21.50 17.10
CA ALA A 86 3.87 20.24 16.69
C ALA A 86 3.66 20.00 15.18
N THR A 87 4.68 19.50 14.49
CA THR A 87 4.65 19.23 13.05
C THR A 87 3.87 17.97 12.69
N ALA A 88 3.69 17.06 13.65
CA ALA A 88 3.04 15.79 13.47
C ALA A 88 1.62 15.94 12.90
N ARG A 89 1.38 15.31 11.73
CA ARG A 89 0.07 15.25 11.07
C ARG A 89 -0.32 13.80 10.83
N LEU A 90 -1.56 13.46 11.17
CA LEU A 90 -2.06 12.09 11.02
C LEU A 90 -2.59 11.82 9.60
N PHE A 91 -3.49 12.67 9.11
CA PHE A 91 -4.20 12.47 7.84
C PHE A 91 -3.35 12.81 6.61
N PHE A 92 -2.49 13.82 6.73
CA PHE A 92 -1.58 14.27 5.67
C PHE A 92 -0.18 14.47 6.26
N PRO A 93 0.48 13.36 6.66
CA PRO A 93 1.82 13.41 7.25
C PRO A 93 2.80 14.04 6.26
N GLU A 94 3.74 14.83 6.76
CA GLU A 94 4.84 15.29 5.94
C GLU A 94 5.72 14.11 5.53
N PRO A 95 6.32 14.17 4.32
CA PRO A 95 6.76 12.96 3.69
C PRO A 95 8.16 12.57 4.17
N GLY A 96 8.23 11.41 4.82
CA GLY A 96 9.43 10.59 4.85
C GLY A 96 9.63 9.78 3.57
N VAL A 97 9.11 10.21 2.40
CA VAL A 97 8.84 9.30 1.28
C VAL A 97 10.03 8.38 0.99
N PRO A 98 9.85 7.06 1.14
CA PRO A 98 10.94 6.14 0.95
C PRO A 98 11.37 6.11 -0.52
N ARG A 99 12.69 6.08 -0.73
CA ARG A 99 13.29 5.96 -2.06
C ARG A 99 12.93 4.64 -2.71
N LEU A 100 12.84 3.57 -1.92
CA LEU A 100 12.48 2.24 -2.38
C LEU A 100 11.41 1.67 -1.46
N ARG A 101 10.43 1.00 -2.05
CA ARG A 101 9.40 0.24 -1.34
C ARG A 101 9.24 -1.08 -2.04
N TYR A 102 9.09 -2.14 -1.29
CA TYR A 102 8.70 -3.42 -1.84
C TYR A 102 7.94 -4.21 -0.80
N GLY A 103 7.07 -5.10 -1.26
CA GLY A 103 6.23 -5.87 -0.36
C GLY A 103 5.39 -6.89 -1.11
N PHE A 104 4.65 -7.66 -0.31
CA PHE A 104 3.67 -8.61 -0.81
C PHE A 104 2.46 -8.64 0.10
N HIS A 105 1.34 -9.12 -0.44
CA HIS A 105 0.12 -9.38 0.32
C HIS A 105 -0.48 -10.71 -0.12
N ALA A 106 -0.57 -11.66 0.80
CA ALA A 106 -1.01 -13.02 0.55
C ALA A 106 -2.41 -13.24 1.14
N ARG A 107 -3.36 -13.68 0.31
CA ARG A 107 -4.76 -13.94 0.63
C ARG A 107 -5.09 -15.42 0.42
N PRO A 108 -4.70 -16.31 1.35
CA PRO A 108 -5.16 -17.69 1.31
C PRO A 108 -6.68 -17.73 1.57
N PHE A 109 -7.39 -18.62 0.89
CA PHE A 109 -8.84 -18.79 1.07
C PHE A 109 -9.26 -20.26 0.98
N LEU A 110 -10.39 -20.56 1.60
CA LEU A 110 -11.04 -21.87 1.55
C LEU A 110 -12.29 -21.78 0.69
N ALA A 111 -12.39 -22.59 -0.35
CA ALA A 111 -13.54 -22.59 -1.24
C ALA A 111 -14.63 -23.51 -0.66
N LEU A 112 -15.64 -22.91 -0.01
CA LEU A 112 -16.65 -23.65 0.76
C LEU A 112 -17.64 -24.40 -0.14
N ASP A 113 -17.92 -23.84 -1.33
CA ASP A 113 -18.90 -24.38 -2.28
C ASP A 113 -18.27 -25.11 -3.47
N ALA A 114 -16.97 -25.41 -3.39
CA ALA A 114 -16.26 -26.01 -4.51
C ALA A 114 -16.75 -27.43 -4.82
N LYS A 115 -16.93 -27.72 -6.11
CA LYS A 115 -17.21 -29.06 -6.63
C LYS A 115 -16.07 -29.55 -7.51
N THR A 116 -15.84 -30.85 -7.50
CA THR A 116 -14.96 -31.53 -8.46
C THR A 116 -15.61 -31.55 -9.85
N ARG A 117 -14.84 -31.84 -10.91
CA ARG A 117 -15.38 -32.08 -12.27
C ARG A 117 -16.49 -33.15 -12.33
N GLN A 118 -16.56 -34.03 -11.33
CA GLN A 118 -17.57 -35.09 -11.21
C GLN A 118 -18.79 -34.64 -10.38
N GLY A 119 -18.90 -33.35 -10.03
CA GLY A 119 -20.01 -32.77 -9.26
C GLY A 119 -19.99 -33.05 -7.75
N LYS A 120 -18.96 -33.74 -7.23
CA LYS A 120 -18.82 -34.01 -5.78
C LYS A 120 -18.22 -32.82 -5.06
N SER A 121 -18.65 -32.54 -3.82
CA SER A 121 -18.02 -31.52 -2.96
C SER A 121 -16.51 -31.74 -2.84
N ALA A 122 -15.75 -30.68 -3.06
CA ALA A 122 -14.31 -30.65 -2.98
C ALA A 122 -13.88 -29.77 -1.82
N ARG A 123 -12.89 -30.21 -1.04
CA ARG A 123 -12.15 -29.32 -0.13
C ARG A 123 -11.11 -28.58 -0.96
N ALA A 124 -11.56 -27.56 -1.67
CA ALA A 124 -10.68 -26.72 -2.47
C ALA A 124 -10.34 -25.43 -1.72
N GLY A 125 -9.33 -24.75 -2.21
CA GLY A 125 -8.93 -23.45 -1.70
C GLY A 125 -7.98 -22.81 -2.68
N GLY A 126 -7.30 -21.78 -2.23
CA GLY A 126 -6.30 -21.15 -3.07
C GLY A 126 -5.61 -20.00 -2.39
N LEU A 127 -4.87 -19.25 -3.20
CA LEU A 127 -4.10 -18.09 -2.79
C LEU A 127 -4.24 -17.01 -3.86
N LEU A 128 -4.57 -15.79 -3.46
CA LEU A 128 -4.26 -14.59 -4.25
C LEU A 128 -3.02 -13.92 -3.66
N LEU A 129 -2.06 -13.59 -4.50
CA LEU A 129 -0.80 -12.95 -4.11
C LEU A 129 -0.60 -11.64 -4.86
N ASP A 130 -0.44 -10.55 -4.12
CA ASP A 130 0.12 -9.31 -4.65
C ASP A 130 1.61 -9.25 -4.34
N ALA A 131 2.39 -8.68 -5.25
CA ALA A 131 3.76 -8.28 -4.96
C ALA A 131 4.09 -6.99 -5.71
N PHE A 132 4.85 -6.10 -5.10
CA PHE A 132 5.23 -4.84 -5.74
C PHE A 132 6.64 -4.41 -5.37
N ILE A 133 7.20 -3.58 -6.24
CA ILE A 133 8.38 -2.77 -6.00
C ILE A 133 8.12 -1.37 -6.57
N ALA A 134 8.46 -0.33 -5.83
CA ALA A 134 8.32 1.07 -6.23
C ALA A 134 9.58 1.85 -5.86
N TRP A 135 10.15 2.54 -6.83
CA TRP A 135 11.40 3.27 -6.71
C TRP A 135 11.24 4.72 -7.12
N ARG A 136 11.82 5.64 -6.35
CA ARG A 136 11.88 7.09 -6.63
C ARG A 136 13.31 7.49 -7.01
N PRO A 137 13.55 7.86 -8.28
CA PRO A 137 14.86 8.28 -8.74
C PRO A 137 15.19 9.70 -8.27
N GLY A 138 16.10 9.81 -7.30
CA GLY A 138 16.58 11.10 -6.79
C GLY A 138 15.48 11.91 -6.12
N ASP A 139 15.42 13.21 -6.42
CA ASP A 139 14.45 14.16 -5.87
C ASP A 139 13.35 14.51 -6.88
N LEU A 140 13.25 13.77 -7.99
CA LEU A 140 12.21 13.96 -8.98
C LEU A 140 10.85 13.51 -8.41
N PRO A 141 9.74 14.18 -8.75
CA PRO A 141 8.39 13.78 -8.37
C PRO A 141 7.90 12.59 -9.23
N LEU A 142 8.74 11.56 -9.37
CA LEU A 142 8.50 10.39 -10.20
C LEU A 142 8.63 9.11 -9.38
N VAL A 143 7.77 8.14 -9.68
CA VAL A 143 7.83 6.78 -9.16
C VAL A 143 7.86 5.83 -10.34
N LEU A 144 8.79 4.88 -10.31
CA LEU A 144 8.84 3.73 -11.19
C LEU A 144 8.41 2.51 -10.39
N SER A 145 7.41 1.78 -10.86
CA SER A 145 6.89 0.62 -10.15
C SER A 145 6.79 -0.60 -11.06
N ALA A 146 6.90 -1.77 -10.44
CA ALA A 146 6.53 -3.04 -11.03
C ALA A 146 5.64 -3.81 -10.05
N GLN A 147 4.57 -4.42 -10.54
CA GLN A 147 3.59 -5.07 -9.68
C GLN A 147 3.02 -6.35 -10.31
N LEU A 148 2.76 -7.32 -9.44
CA LEU A 148 1.88 -8.46 -9.63
C LEU A 148 0.57 -8.14 -8.91
N ASP A 149 -0.56 -8.05 -9.64
CA ASP A 149 -1.81 -7.49 -9.10
C ASP A 149 -3.08 -8.29 -9.46
N PRO A 150 -3.62 -9.01 -8.46
CA PRO A 150 -3.00 -10.18 -7.85
C PRO A 150 -2.73 -11.30 -8.86
N VAL A 151 -1.98 -12.31 -8.43
CA VAL A 151 -1.88 -13.62 -9.07
C VAL A 151 -2.58 -14.68 -8.24
N GLY A 152 -3.50 -15.43 -8.85
CA GLY A 152 -4.27 -16.49 -8.23
C GLY A 152 -3.63 -17.86 -8.40
N PHE A 153 -3.88 -18.73 -7.42
CA PHE A 153 -3.50 -20.14 -7.45
C PHE A 153 -4.64 -20.96 -6.86
N GLY A 154 -5.35 -21.74 -7.69
CA GLY A 154 -6.38 -22.68 -7.24
C GLY A 154 -5.78 -24.04 -6.82
N LEU A 155 -6.28 -24.60 -5.72
CA LEU A 155 -5.86 -25.89 -5.16
C LEU A 155 -7.09 -26.81 -4.95
N GLY A 156 -6.93 -28.11 -5.19
CA GLY A 156 -7.92 -29.13 -4.78
C GLY A 156 -9.03 -29.49 -5.78
N THR A 157 -9.13 -28.81 -6.93
CA THR A 157 -10.15 -29.13 -7.96
C THR A 157 -9.61 -29.85 -9.20
N GLY A 158 -8.29 -30.07 -9.28
CA GLY A 158 -7.63 -30.70 -10.44
C GLY A 158 -7.46 -29.78 -11.66
N LEU A 159 -7.97 -28.55 -11.60
CA LEU A 159 -7.77 -27.50 -12.58
C LEU A 159 -6.65 -26.57 -12.09
N ARG A 160 -5.51 -26.57 -12.79
CA ARG A 160 -4.39 -25.64 -12.52
C ARG A 160 -4.67 -24.36 -13.30
N HIS A 161 -5.21 -23.35 -12.63
CA HIS A 161 -5.40 -22.04 -13.21
C HIS A 161 -4.73 -20.97 -12.36
N THR A 162 -4.03 -20.06 -13.03
CA THR A 162 -3.29 -18.98 -12.40
C THR A 162 -3.69 -17.64 -13.03
N PRO A 163 -4.87 -17.11 -12.70
CA PRO A 163 -5.32 -15.82 -13.21
C PRO A 163 -4.48 -14.70 -12.61
N GLY A 164 -4.23 -13.62 -13.34
CA GLY A 164 -3.57 -12.47 -12.74
C GLY A 164 -3.17 -11.38 -13.72
N SER A 165 -2.50 -10.36 -13.18
CA SER A 165 -1.88 -9.32 -13.98
C SER A 165 -0.48 -9.00 -13.48
N ALA A 166 0.39 -8.61 -14.41
CA ALA A 166 1.73 -8.13 -14.11
C ALA A 166 2.01 -6.90 -14.96
N TYR A 167 2.59 -5.85 -14.36
CA TYR A 167 2.86 -4.63 -15.09
C TYR A 167 4.02 -3.81 -14.53
N VAL A 168 4.49 -2.87 -15.34
CA VAL A 168 5.39 -1.79 -14.95
C VAL A 168 4.73 -0.45 -15.22
N ALA A 169 4.96 0.53 -14.36
CA ALA A 169 4.38 1.86 -14.51
C ALA A 169 5.37 2.97 -14.15
N VAL A 170 5.13 4.14 -14.75
CA VAL A 170 5.74 5.41 -14.35
C VAL A 170 4.62 6.33 -13.87
N ALA A 171 4.81 6.94 -12.71
CA ALA A 171 3.83 7.84 -12.12
C ALA A 171 4.48 9.16 -11.70
N TYR A 172 3.79 10.25 -11.96
CA TYR A 172 4.03 11.51 -11.27
C TYR A 172 3.45 11.39 -9.86
N SER A 173 4.29 11.60 -8.84
CA SER A 173 3.93 11.35 -7.43
C SER A 173 4.32 12.54 -6.57
N THR A 174 3.34 13.08 -5.87
CA THR A 174 3.46 14.08 -4.82
C THR A 174 2.94 13.51 -3.50
N ASP A 175 2.95 14.35 -2.47
CA ASP A 175 2.48 14.02 -1.12
C ASP A 175 1.00 13.66 -1.08
N PHE A 176 0.20 14.20 -1.99
CA PHE A 176 -1.26 14.07 -2.00
C PHE A 176 -1.83 13.53 -3.31
N LEU A 177 -0.99 13.29 -4.32
CA LEU A 177 -1.43 12.83 -5.62
C LEU A 177 -0.42 11.85 -6.21
N GLU A 178 -0.92 10.82 -6.86
CA GLU A 178 -0.15 9.99 -7.79
C GLU A 178 -0.99 9.76 -9.03
N VAL A 179 -0.41 10.01 -10.19
CA VAL A 179 -1.04 9.70 -11.48
C VAL A 179 0.01 9.07 -12.37
N GLY A 180 -0.27 7.88 -12.86
CA GLY A 180 0.68 7.12 -13.66
C GLY A 180 0.03 6.31 -14.75
N ILE A 181 0.87 5.94 -15.69
CA ILE A 181 0.54 5.04 -16.79
C ILE A 181 1.56 3.92 -16.83
N GLY A 182 1.12 2.76 -17.28
CA GLY A 182 1.97 1.59 -17.37
C GLY A 182 1.58 0.68 -18.52
N ALA A 183 2.40 -0.35 -18.68
CA ALA A 183 2.18 -1.43 -19.61
C ALA A 183 2.41 -2.75 -18.90
N GLY A 184 1.62 -3.75 -19.25
CA GLY A 184 1.68 -5.06 -18.63
C GLY A 184 0.95 -6.12 -19.41
N GLY A 185 0.62 -7.21 -18.75
CA GLY A 185 -0.19 -8.28 -19.31
C GLY A 185 -1.15 -8.86 -18.29
N LEU A 186 -2.34 -9.22 -18.77
CA LEU A 186 -3.25 -10.11 -18.05
C LEU A 186 -2.98 -11.55 -18.48
N PHE A 187 -3.16 -12.49 -17.57
CA PHE A 187 -3.01 -13.90 -17.84
C PHE A 187 -4.04 -14.73 -17.07
N GLY A 188 -4.33 -15.92 -17.60
CA GLY A 188 -5.12 -16.93 -16.93
C GLY A 188 -6.63 -16.70 -16.94
N GLN A 189 -7.26 -16.56 -18.11
CA GLN A 189 -8.63 -17.08 -18.36
C GLN A 189 -8.87 -17.17 -19.88
N LYS A 190 -9.46 -18.29 -20.32
CA LYS A 190 -10.09 -18.42 -21.65
C LYS A 190 -11.57 -18.68 -21.41
N ASN A 191 -12.43 -17.74 -21.78
CA ASN A 191 -13.86 -17.89 -21.64
C ASN A 191 -14.38 -18.63 -22.88
N CYS A 192 -14.79 -19.89 -22.72
CA CYS A 192 -15.28 -20.70 -23.83
C CYS A 192 -16.80 -20.81 -23.75
N SER A 193 -17.49 -20.36 -24.79
CA SER A 193 -18.94 -20.51 -24.92
C SER A 193 -19.27 -21.36 -26.15
N PRO A 194 -20.20 -22.34 -26.02
CA PRO A 194 -20.71 -23.02 -27.20
C PRO A 194 -21.50 -22.02 -28.03
N GLN A 195 -21.05 -21.75 -29.25
CA GLN A 195 -21.83 -20.93 -30.19
C GLN A 195 -22.81 -21.84 -30.90
N LEU A 196 -24.11 -21.56 -30.80
CA LEU A 196 -25.12 -22.29 -31.56
C LEU A 196 -24.80 -22.16 -33.06
N SER A 197 -24.59 -23.30 -33.71
CA SER A 197 -24.42 -23.39 -35.15
C SER A 197 -25.62 -24.14 -35.73
N TYR A 198 -26.05 -23.75 -36.92
CA TYR A 198 -27.19 -24.33 -37.61
C TYR A 198 -26.74 -24.87 -38.96
N ASP A 199 -27.28 -26.02 -39.35
CA ASP A 199 -27.09 -26.54 -40.71
C ASP A 199 -27.71 -25.54 -41.72
N PRO A 200 -26.96 -25.09 -42.75
CA PRO A 200 -27.41 -24.05 -43.67
C PRO A 200 -28.54 -24.52 -44.61
N ILE A 201 -28.82 -25.82 -44.69
CA ILE A 201 -29.85 -26.42 -45.55
C ILE A 201 -31.07 -26.82 -44.71
N THR A 202 -30.85 -27.48 -43.57
CA THR A 202 -31.96 -28.01 -42.75
C THR A 202 -32.40 -27.07 -41.63
N TYR A 203 -31.62 -26.03 -41.32
CA TYR A 203 -31.81 -25.13 -40.17
C TYR A 203 -31.90 -25.86 -38.82
N GLU A 204 -31.45 -27.12 -38.75
CA GLU A 204 -31.39 -27.88 -37.51
C GLU A 204 -30.15 -27.47 -36.70
N PRO A 205 -30.21 -27.53 -35.35
CA PRO A 205 -29.05 -27.26 -34.52
C PRO A 205 -27.98 -28.32 -34.76
N ILE A 206 -26.80 -27.92 -35.22
CA ILE A 206 -25.62 -28.79 -35.29
C ILE A 206 -24.72 -28.54 -34.08
N GLN A 207 -23.83 -29.48 -33.79
CA GLN A 207 -22.86 -29.33 -32.71
C GLN A 207 -21.97 -28.12 -33.03
N GLY A 208 -22.23 -27.02 -32.35
CA GLY A 208 -21.53 -25.77 -32.55
C GLY A 208 -20.08 -25.82 -32.10
N GLU A 209 -19.23 -24.99 -32.72
CA GLU A 209 -17.86 -24.82 -32.26
C GLU A 209 -17.84 -24.07 -30.92
N SER A 210 -16.97 -24.50 -30.02
CA SER A 210 -16.69 -23.77 -28.79
C SER A 210 -15.78 -22.60 -29.12
N VAL A 211 -16.32 -21.38 -29.06
CA VAL A 211 -15.52 -20.17 -29.26
C VAL A 211 -14.93 -19.75 -27.93
N CYS A 212 -13.60 -19.75 -27.85
CA CYS A 212 -12.85 -19.39 -26.65
C CYS A 212 -12.24 -17.99 -26.77
N ASP A 213 -12.74 -17.06 -25.96
CA ASP A 213 -12.21 -15.71 -25.82
C ASP A 213 -11.09 -15.67 -24.77
N SER A 214 -9.87 -15.29 -25.17
CA SER A 214 -8.76 -15.10 -24.23
C SER A 214 -8.88 -13.76 -23.49
N ASN A 215 -8.99 -13.79 -22.17
CA ASN A 215 -8.82 -12.61 -21.29
C ASN A 215 -7.37 -12.43 -20.84
N ALA A 216 -6.44 -13.00 -21.60
CA ALA A 216 -5.00 -12.84 -21.46
C ALA A 216 -4.44 -12.07 -22.66
N GLY A 217 -3.47 -11.21 -22.41
CA GLY A 217 -2.84 -10.39 -23.43
C GLY A 217 -2.20 -9.10 -22.90
N PRO A 218 -1.58 -8.31 -23.78
CA PRO A 218 -0.98 -7.03 -23.43
C PRO A 218 -2.04 -6.03 -22.93
N SER A 219 -1.64 -5.17 -22.01
CA SER A 219 -2.53 -4.21 -21.34
C SER A 219 -1.86 -2.88 -21.05
N PHE A 220 -2.68 -1.84 -20.99
CA PHE A 220 -2.34 -0.49 -20.55
C PHE A 220 -2.81 -0.34 -19.11
N GLN A 221 -1.98 0.19 -18.25
CA GLN A 221 -2.27 0.36 -16.83
C GLN A 221 -2.47 1.83 -16.49
N GLN A 222 -3.40 2.09 -15.59
CA GLN A 222 -3.71 3.42 -15.07
C GLN A 222 -3.58 3.37 -13.56
N VAL A 223 -2.68 4.19 -13.01
CA VAL A 223 -2.40 4.24 -11.58
C VAL A 223 -2.85 5.60 -11.05
N LEU A 224 -3.61 5.59 -9.97
CA LEU A 224 -4.11 6.79 -9.31
C LEU A 224 -4.00 6.63 -7.79
N ARG A 225 -3.53 7.67 -7.10
CA ARG A 225 -3.68 7.85 -5.65
C ARG A 225 -4.08 9.29 -5.37
N LEU A 226 -5.11 9.48 -4.55
CA LEU A 226 -5.52 10.76 -4.00
C LEU A 226 -5.33 10.70 -2.48
N GLY A 227 -4.60 11.66 -1.91
CA GLY A 227 -4.22 11.67 -0.49
C GLY A 227 -2.82 11.13 -0.23
N ALA A 228 -2.43 11.01 1.04
CA ALA A 228 -1.06 10.71 1.46
C ALA A 228 -0.78 9.21 1.61
N LEU A 229 0.44 8.81 1.22
CA LEU A 229 0.87 7.41 1.19
C LEU A 229 0.68 6.66 2.51
N ASP A 230 1.10 7.29 3.61
CA ASP A 230 0.90 6.81 4.97
C ASP A 230 -0.28 7.47 5.66
N GLY A 231 -0.85 8.51 5.07
CA GLY A 231 -2.00 9.20 5.64
C GLY A 231 -3.32 8.60 5.15
N PHE A 232 -4.30 9.47 5.03
CA PHE A 232 -5.53 9.14 4.35
C PHE A 232 -5.29 9.12 2.85
N HIS A 233 -5.72 8.05 2.17
CA HIS A 233 -5.73 8.03 0.72
C HIS A 233 -6.80 7.11 0.14
N ILE A 234 -7.10 7.38 -1.12
CA ILE A 234 -7.84 6.51 -2.03
C ILE A 234 -6.90 6.18 -3.18
N ALA A 235 -6.71 4.90 -3.45
CA ALA A 235 -5.90 4.43 -4.57
C ALA A 235 -6.78 3.63 -5.54
N TRP A 236 -6.48 3.74 -6.83
CA TRP A 236 -7.10 2.99 -7.89
C TRP A 236 -6.05 2.55 -8.90
N ASN A 237 -6.07 1.28 -9.26
CA ASN A 237 -5.31 0.72 -10.36
C ASN A 237 -6.27 0.01 -11.31
N SER A 238 -6.12 0.23 -12.62
CA SER A 238 -6.88 -0.51 -13.61
C SER A 238 -6.10 -0.82 -14.87
N ALA A 239 -6.41 -1.98 -15.44
CA ALA A 239 -5.86 -2.45 -16.70
C ALA A 239 -6.91 -2.36 -17.82
N ILE A 240 -6.51 -1.85 -18.97
CA ILE A 240 -7.25 -1.95 -20.22
C ILE A 240 -6.53 -3.00 -21.08
N LEU A 241 -7.23 -4.06 -21.45
CA LEU A 241 -6.74 -5.14 -22.30
C LEU A 241 -6.77 -4.73 -23.77
N SER A 242 -5.64 -4.90 -24.46
CA SER A 242 -5.54 -4.74 -25.91
C SER A 242 -5.83 -6.06 -26.61
N ARG A 243 -6.81 -6.06 -27.52
CA ARG A 243 -7.11 -7.18 -28.41
C ARG A 243 -7.02 -6.73 -29.87
N ASP A 244 -6.96 -7.69 -30.79
CA ASP A 244 -6.74 -7.47 -32.23
C ASP A 244 -7.63 -6.38 -32.85
N ASN A 245 -8.87 -6.20 -32.36
CA ASN A 245 -9.80 -5.19 -32.89
C ASN A 245 -10.57 -4.38 -31.82
N GLN A 246 -10.18 -4.42 -30.54
CA GLN A 246 -10.91 -3.68 -29.48
C GLN A 246 -10.10 -3.51 -28.19
N PHE A 247 -10.41 -2.44 -27.46
CA PHE A 247 -10.01 -2.27 -26.06
C PHE A 247 -11.14 -2.71 -25.14
N ARG A 248 -10.79 -3.48 -24.12
CA ARG A 248 -11.73 -3.91 -23.08
C ARG A 248 -11.16 -3.61 -21.72
N PHE A 249 -12.03 -3.32 -20.76
CA PHE A 249 -11.61 -3.29 -19.37
C PHE A 249 -11.10 -4.67 -18.96
N GLY A 250 -9.87 -4.73 -18.47
CA GLY A 250 -9.20 -5.95 -18.07
C GLY A 250 -9.37 -6.21 -16.58
N SER A 251 -8.89 -5.28 -15.75
CA SER A 251 -8.97 -5.41 -14.29
C SER A 251 -9.09 -4.04 -13.61
N GLY A 252 -9.60 -4.05 -12.39
CA GLY A 252 -9.67 -2.88 -11.53
C GLY A 252 -9.48 -3.25 -10.07
N ARG A 253 -8.76 -2.41 -9.34
CA ARG A 253 -8.51 -2.54 -7.92
C ARG A 253 -8.57 -1.17 -7.25
N GLY A 254 -9.34 -1.08 -6.18
CA GLY A 254 -9.38 0.09 -5.30
C GLY A 254 -8.84 -0.23 -3.91
N GLU A 255 -8.28 0.79 -3.27
CA GLU A 255 -7.95 0.78 -1.83
C GLU A 255 -8.32 2.12 -1.21
N VAL A 256 -8.83 2.09 0.02
CA VAL A 256 -9.01 3.27 0.87
C VAL A 256 -8.30 3.02 2.19
N GLN A 257 -7.50 3.98 2.64
CA GLN A 257 -6.82 3.94 3.94
C GLN A 257 -7.21 5.12 4.80
N VAL A 258 -7.44 4.87 6.09
CA VAL A 258 -7.69 5.89 7.12
C VAL A 258 -6.70 5.69 8.28
N PRO A 259 -5.85 6.67 8.59
CA PRO A 259 -4.93 6.58 9.72
C PRO A 259 -5.69 6.77 11.04
N LEU A 260 -5.50 5.85 11.99
CA LEU A 260 -6.14 5.88 13.31
C LEU A 260 -5.20 6.44 14.38
N THR A 261 -3.93 6.06 14.32
CA THR A 261 -2.86 6.50 15.22
C THR A 261 -1.58 6.76 14.42
N PRO A 262 -0.51 7.32 15.02
CA PRO A 262 0.77 7.50 14.32
C PRO A 262 1.33 6.21 13.71
N SER A 263 1.05 5.03 14.28
CA SER A 263 1.53 3.73 13.81
C SER A 263 0.47 2.84 13.19
N LEU A 264 -0.83 3.09 13.41
CA LEU A 264 -1.93 2.21 12.99
C LEU A 264 -2.87 2.89 11.99
N SER A 265 -3.27 2.15 10.96
CA SER A 265 -4.26 2.56 9.97
C SER A 265 -5.29 1.46 9.73
N LEU A 266 -6.52 1.84 9.43
CA LEU A 266 -7.53 0.96 8.86
C LEU A 266 -7.44 1.06 7.34
N PHE A 267 -7.62 -0.05 6.63
CA PHE A 267 -7.76 -0.04 5.19
C PHE A 267 -8.89 -0.96 4.71
N GLY A 268 -9.44 -0.63 3.56
CA GLY A 268 -10.32 -1.50 2.80
C GLY A 268 -9.83 -1.57 1.37
N ALA A 269 -9.77 -2.77 0.81
CA ALA A 269 -9.31 -2.99 -0.55
C ALA A 269 -10.22 -3.99 -1.26
N GLY A 270 -10.30 -3.89 -2.58
CA GLY A 270 -11.05 -4.82 -3.38
C GLY A 270 -10.82 -4.61 -4.86
N GLY A 271 -11.15 -5.62 -5.64
CA GLY A 271 -10.97 -5.57 -7.07
C GLY A 271 -11.42 -6.83 -7.76
N GLY A 272 -11.36 -6.79 -9.08
CA GLY A 272 -11.62 -7.94 -9.92
C GLY A 272 -11.01 -7.79 -11.30
N SER A 273 -10.93 -8.91 -12.01
CA SER A 273 -10.41 -8.99 -13.35
C SER A 273 -11.25 -9.88 -14.22
N ALA A 274 -11.37 -9.50 -15.50
CA ALA A 274 -11.88 -10.35 -16.56
C ALA A 274 -11.02 -11.61 -16.74
N SER A 275 -9.78 -11.62 -16.23
CA SER A 275 -8.95 -12.82 -16.14
C SER A 275 -9.36 -13.75 -14.99
N GLY A 276 -10.44 -13.52 -14.25
CA GLY A 276 -10.98 -14.55 -13.35
C GLY A 276 -10.46 -14.52 -11.92
N TRP A 277 -10.03 -13.37 -11.42
CA TRP A 277 -9.82 -13.17 -9.98
C TRP A 277 -10.73 -12.05 -9.47
N GLY A 278 -11.10 -12.14 -8.19
CA GLY A 278 -11.82 -11.09 -7.46
C GLY A 278 -11.56 -11.20 -5.97
N PHE A 279 -11.56 -10.08 -5.28
CA PHE A 279 -11.49 -10.07 -3.81
C PHE A 279 -12.08 -8.78 -3.23
N GLY A 280 -12.42 -8.84 -1.94
CA GLY A 280 -12.75 -7.69 -1.12
C GLY A 280 -12.35 -7.95 0.32
N GLU A 281 -11.72 -6.96 0.96
CA GLU A 281 -11.14 -7.11 2.29
C GLU A 281 -11.17 -5.82 3.10
N LEU A 282 -11.20 -5.99 4.42
CA LEU A 282 -11.04 -4.94 5.42
C LEU A 282 -9.95 -5.37 6.41
N GLY A 283 -9.06 -4.46 6.75
CA GLY A 283 -7.90 -4.81 7.56
C GLY A 283 -7.24 -3.62 8.23
N VAL A 284 -6.15 -3.94 8.92
CA VAL A 284 -5.30 -2.96 9.60
C VAL A 284 -3.88 -3.01 9.06
N ARG A 285 -3.25 -1.84 9.05
CA ARG A 285 -1.87 -1.65 8.64
C ARG A 285 -1.11 -0.98 9.77
N SER A 286 -0.02 -1.59 10.23
CA SER A 286 0.74 -1.15 11.41
C SER A 286 2.22 -1.01 11.09
N PHE A 287 2.86 0.03 11.61
CA PHE A 287 4.32 0.16 11.58
C PHE A 287 4.94 -0.70 12.67
N LEU A 288 5.65 -1.75 12.28
CA LEU A 288 6.45 -2.57 13.19
C LEU A 288 7.78 -1.89 13.54
N LYS A 289 8.28 -1.06 12.63
CA LYS A 289 9.51 -0.29 12.79
C LYS A 289 9.39 0.98 11.96
N GLY A 290 9.92 2.08 12.48
CA GLY A 290 9.88 3.38 11.81
C GLY A 290 8.50 4.02 11.85
N THR A 291 8.37 5.16 11.18
CA THR A 291 7.20 6.06 11.28
C THR A 291 6.51 6.30 9.93
N GLY A 292 6.92 5.60 8.87
CA GLY A 292 6.44 5.80 7.49
C GLY A 292 7.57 6.16 6.51
N GLY A 293 8.72 6.59 7.02
CA GLY A 293 9.86 6.93 6.17
C GLY A 293 10.74 5.77 5.72
N SER A 294 11.93 6.09 5.22
CA SER A 294 13.02 5.09 5.07
C SER A 294 13.34 4.43 6.42
N GLY A 295 13.78 3.17 6.40
CA GLY A 295 13.90 2.31 7.59
C GLY A 295 12.59 1.73 8.14
N THR A 296 11.43 2.00 7.51
CA THR A 296 10.12 1.56 8.01
C THR A 296 9.76 0.15 7.55
N THR A 297 9.11 -0.60 8.43
CA THR A 297 8.50 -1.89 8.13
C THR A 297 7.04 -1.87 8.48
N VAL A 298 6.21 -2.21 7.51
CA VAL A 298 4.76 -2.19 7.68
C VAL A 298 4.25 -3.62 7.62
N LEU A 299 3.39 -3.97 8.58
CA LEU A 299 2.62 -5.20 8.60
C LEU A 299 1.16 -4.88 8.28
N SER A 300 0.54 -5.74 7.49
CA SER A 300 -0.88 -5.68 7.18
C SER A 300 -1.54 -7.02 7.47
N ALA A 301 -2.74 -6.97 8.02
CA ALA A 301 -3.60 -8.12 8.24
C ALA A 301 -5.04 -7.74 7.91
N SER A 302 -5.75 -8.59 7.17
CA SER A 302 -7.13 -8.34 6.77
C SER A 302 -7.98 -9.61 6.76
N LEU A 303 -9.29 -9.40 6.78
CA LEU A 303 -10.30 -10.42 6.56
C LEU A 303 -11.10 -10.05 5.33
N GLY A 304 -11.44 -11.05 4.53
CA GLY A 304 -12.11 -10.79 3.27
C GLY A 304 -12.71 -12.02 2.61
N ILE A 305 -13.13 -11.83 1.38
CA ILE A 305 -13.63 -12.86 0.47
C ILE A 305 -12.75 -12.83 -0.77
N VAL A 306 -12.39 -14.02 -1.26
CA VAL A 306 -11.66 -14.22 -2.50
C VAL A 306 -12.50 -15.07 -3.44
N SER A 307 -12.42 -14.78 -4.73
CA SER A 307 -13.02 -15.56 -5.81
C SER A 307 -11.99 -15.79 -6.92
N LEU A 308 -11.88 -17.05 -7.37
CA LEU A 308 -11.08 -17.46 -8.52
C LEU A 308 -11.95 -18.23 -9.51
N SER A 309 -11.93 -17.87 -10.78
CA SER A 309 -12.64 -18.54 -11.87
C SER A 309 -11.66 -18.91 -12.99
N ASP A 310 -11.96 -20.01 -13.68
CA ASP A 310 -11.21 -20.44 -14.87
C ASP A 310 -11.97 -20.24 -16.18
N GLY A 311 -13.17 -19.64 -16.13
CA GLY A 311 -14.01 -19.38 -17.30
C GLY A 311 -14.72 -20.61 -17.88
N THR A 312 -14.57 -21.79 -17.29
CA THR A 312 -15.17 -23.05 -17.77
C THR A 312 -15.96 -23.80 -16.70
N GLY A 313 -16.04 -23.28 -15.46
CA GLY A 313 -16.79 -23.87 -14.34
C GLY A 313 -17.18 -22.88 -13.24
N GLU A 314 -17.70 -23.41 -12.12
CA GLU A 314 -18.05 -22.62 -10.92
C GLU A 314 -16.80 -21.97 -10.32
N ALA A 315 -16.89 -20.69 -9.93
CA ALA A 315 -15.79 -19.97 -9.30
C ALA A 315 -15.51 -20.51 -7.89
N LEU A 316 -14.23 -20.73 -7.57
CA LEU A 316 -13.75 -21.01 -6.23
C LEU A 316 -13.86 -19.74 -5.39
N THR A 317 -14.85 -19.69 -4.50
CA THR A 317 -15.10 -18.52 -3.67
C THR A 317 -15.12 -18.89 -2.20
N GLY A 318 -14.57 -18.03 -1.35
CA GLY A 318 -14.75 -18.17 0.09
C GLY A 318 -13.92 -17.21 0.94
N PRO A 319 -13.97 -17.38 2.27
CA PRO A 319 -13.35 -16.46 3.21
C PRO A 319 -11.82 -16.54 3.15
N SER A 320 -11.19 -15.40 3.41
CA SER A 320 -9.74 -15.22 3.43
C SER A 320 -9.28 -14.49 4.68
N ILE A 321 -8.16 -14.94 5.24
CA ILE A 321 -7.39 -14.23 6.26
C ILE A 321 -6.06 -13.88 5.59
N ALA A 322 -5.85 -12.61 5.31
CA ALA A 322 -4.69 -12.17 4.55
C ALA A 322 -3.64 -11.52 5.43
N ILE A 323 -2.39 -11.63 4.97
CA ILE A 323 -1.22 -11.06 5.62
C ILE A 323 -0.34 -10.46 4.55
N GLY A 324 0.18 -9.26 4.80
CA GLY A 324 1.21 -8.66 3.95
C GLY A 324 2.26 -7.92 4.75
N ILE A 325 3.41 -7.78 4.11
CA ILE A 325 4.55 -7.04 4.65
C ILE A 325 5.07 -6.09 3.59
N GLU A 326 5.46 -4.90 4.03
CA GLU A 326 6.14 -3.92 3.22
C GLU A 326 7.42 -3.46 3.91
N ARG A 327 8.49 -3.33 3.14
CA ARG A 327 9.79 -2.81 3.56
C ARG A 327 10.12 -1.54 2.81
N ARG A 328 10.67 -0.59 3.55
CA ARG A 328 11.12 0.72 3.09
C ARG A 328 12.55 0.90 3.59
N PRO A 329 13.57 0.38 2.90
CA PRO A 329 14.96 0.53 3.32
C PRO A 329 15.35 2.02 3.35
#